data_AF-A0A1G9PR95-F1
#
_entry.id   AF-A0A1G9PR95-F1
#
_cell.length_a   1.000
_cell.length_b   1.000
_cell.length_c   1.000
_cell.angle_alpha   90.00
_cell.angle_beta   90.00
_cell.angle_gamma   90.00
#
_symmetry.space_group_name_H-M   'P 1'
#
loop_
_entity.id
_entity.type
_entity.pdbx_description
1 polymer ?
#
loop_
_entity_poly.entity_id
_entity_poly.type
_entity_poly.pdbx_seq_one_letter_code
_entity_poly.pdbx_strand_id
1 'polypeptide(L)' 'MTGPTIIGIGSIIIGFALIAAAFLAVARWRRTGLAVGLGIAAFFFVTVIPVILAVFVAAPNPGIS' A
#
# COMPACT_ATOMS: atom_id res chain seq x y z
N MET A 1 11.78 -8.94 13.54
CA MET A 1 10.82 -8.06 12.82
C MET A 1 9.50 -8.10 13.57
N THR A 2 8.87 -6.96 13.85
CA THR A 2 7.58 -6.93 14.58
C THR A 2 6.42 -7.15 13.62
N GLY A 3 5.29 -7.68 14.13
CA GLY A 3 4.08 -7.94 13.34
C GLY A 3 3.60 -6.74 12.50
N PRO A 4 3.52 -5.52 13.06
CA PRO A 4 3.12 -4.32 12.31
C PRO A 4 4.05 -3.99 11.13
N THR A 5 5.36 -4.18 11.30
CA THR A 5 6.34 -3.96 10.23
C THR A 5 6.13 -4.94 9.07
N ILE A 6 5.85 -6.20 9.36
CA ILE A 6 5.58 -7.22 8.33
C ILE A 6 4.30 -6.88 7.56
N ILE A 7 3.24 -6.50 8.27
CA ILE A 7 1.96 -6.09 7.65
C ILE A 7 2.15 -4.83 6.79
N GLY A 8 2.92 -3.84 7.27
CA GLY A 8 3.26 -2.64 6.51
C GLY A 8 3.99 -2.98 5.20
N ILE A 9 5.02 -3.82 5.25
CA ILE A 9 5.74 -4.26 4.05
C ILE A 9 4.82 -5.03 3.09
N GLY A 10 4.01 -5.95 3.62
CA GLY A 10 3.04 -6.71 2.82
C GLY A 10 2.03 -5.81 2.10
N SER A 11 1.55 -4.76 2.78
CA SER A 11 0.64 -3.78 2.18
C SER A 11 1.27 -3.02 1.00
N ILE A 12 2.56 -2.66 1.12
CA ILE A 12 3.30 -1.97 0.07
C ILE A 12 3.46 -2.87 -1.17
N ILE A 13 3.76 -4.16 -0.98
CA ILE A 13 3.88 -5.12 -2.09
C ILE A 13 2.56 -5.22 -2.86
N ILE A 14 1.43 -5.31 -2.16
CA ILE A 14 0.10 -5.31 -2.78
C ILE A 14 -0.15 -3.99 -3.52
N GLY A 15 0.24 -2.87 -2.92
CA GLY A 15 0.15 -1.55 -3.53
C GLY A 15 0.89 -1.46 -4.87
N PHE A 16 2.13 -1.94 -4.94
CA PHE A 16 2.89 -1.97 -6.20
C PHE A 16 2.27 -2.89 -7.25
N ALA A 17 1.71 -4.03 -6.85
CA ALA A 17 0.98 -4.90 -7.77
C ALA A 17 -0.26 -4.21 -8.36
N LEU A 18 -0.99 -3.43 -7.55
CA LEU A 18 -2.13 -2.62 -8.00
C LEU A 18 -1.70 -1.50 -8.95
N ILE A 19 -0.55 -0.85 -8.70
CA ILE A 19 0.03 0.13 -9.62
C ILE A 19 0.36 -0.54 -10.96
N ALA A 20 1.06 -1.68 -10.95
CA ALA A 20 1.38 -2.42 -12.17
C ALA A 20 0.11 -2.83 -12.94
N ALA A 21 -0.94 -3.26 -12.23
CA ALA A 21 -2.24 -3.58 -12.83
C ALA A 21 -2.93 -2.33 -13.41
N ALA A 22 -2.83 -1.17 -12.75
CA ALA A 22 -3.35 0.10 -13.26
C ALA A 22 -2.65 0.49 -14.57
N PHE A 23 -1.32 0.38 -14.61
CA PHE A 23 -0.53 0.61 -15.82
C PHE A 23 -0.92 -0.34 -16.95
N LEU A 24 -1.07 -1.64 -16.65
CA LEU A 24 -1.50 -2.63 -17.64
C LEU A 24 -2.90 -2.32 -18.16
N ALA A 25 -3.81 -1.84 -17.31
CA ALA A 25 -5.18 -1.51 -17.67
C ALA A 25 -5.25 -0.33 -18.66
N VAL A 26 -4.39 0.67 -18.51
CA VAL A 26 -4.27 1.76 -19.50
C VAL A 26 -3.54 1.27 -20.75
N ALA A 27 -2.36 0.68 -20.59
CA ALA A 27 -1.43 0.38 -21.68
C ALA A 27 -1.96 -0.70 -22.63
N ARG A 28 -2.60 -1.75 -22.10
CA ARG A 28 -3.07 -2.89 -22.89
C ARG A 28 -4.56 -2.81 -23.23
N TRP A 29 -5.38 -2.34 -22.30
CA TRP A 29 -6.84 -2.42 -22.44
C TRP A 29 -7.50 -1.06 -22.70
N ARG A 30 -6.75 0.05 -22.66
CA ARG A 30 -7.26 1.44 -22.78
C ARG A 30 -8.44 1.72 -21.82
N ARG A 31 -8.49 1.02 -20.68
CA ARG A 31 -9.56 1.12 -19.67
C ARG A 31 -9.18 2.12 -18.58
N THR A 32 -9.24 3.40 -18.92
CA THR A 32 -8.82 4.49 -18.03
C THR A 32 -9.56 4.47 -16.69
N GLY A 33 -10.87 4.19 -16.68
CA GLY A 33 -11.64 4.13 -15.43
C GLY A 33 -11.17 3.04 -14.46
N LEU A 34 -10.80 1.86 -14.97
CA LEU A 34 -10.25 0.78 -14.13
C LEU A 34 -8.87 1.15 -13.59
N ALA A 35 -8.04 1.80 -14.39
CA ALA A 35 -6.73 2.24 -13.97
C ALA A 35 -6.79 3.29 -12.84
N VAL A 36 -7.75 4.23 -12.92
CA VAL A 36 -7.98 5.21 -11.84
C VAL A 36 -8.41 4.49 -10.56
N GLY A 37 -9.35 3.54 -10.65
CA GLY A 37 -9.78 2.75 -9.49
C GLY A 37 -8.63 1.96 -8.85
N LEU A 38 -7.80 1.30 -9.67
CA LEU A 38 -6.62 0.57 -9.21
C LEU A 38 -5.55 1.50 -8.62
N GLY A 39 -5.37 2.69 -9.17
CA GLY A 39 -4.46 3.71 -8.63
C GLY A 39 -4.91 4.26 -7.28
N ILE A 40 -6.21 4.50 -7.11
CA ILE A 40 -6.78 4.90 -5.81
C ILE A 40 -6.59 3.78 -4.78
N ALA A 41 -6.89 2.53 -5.15
CA ALA A 41 -6.67 1.39 -4.26
C ALA A 41 -5.17 1.27 -3.89
N ALA A 42 -4.28 1.40 -4.86
CA ALA A 42 -2.84 1.39 -4.63
C ALA A 42 -2.40 2.47 -3.65
N PHE A 43 -2.95 3.68 -3.72
CA PHE A 43 -2.65 4.75 -2.78
C PHE A 43 -2.92 4.30 -1.34
N PHE A 44 -4.07 3.72 -1.04
CA PHE A 44 -4.37 3.23 0.32
C PHE A 44 -3.36 2.19 0.83
N PHE A 45 -2.94 1.27 -0.05
CA PHE A 45 -2.00 0.21 0.30
C PHE A 45 -0.55 0.69 0.44
N VAL A 46 -0.11 1.66 -0.35
CA VAL A 46 1.26 2.19 -0.30
C VAL A 46 1.42 3.30 0.75
N THR A 47 0.36 4.05 1.06
CA THR A 47 0.45 5.23 1.96
C THR A 47 -0.35 5.02 3.23
N VAL A 48 -1.68 4.92 3.14
CA VAL A 48 -2.56 5.02 4.31
C VAL A 48 -2.30 3.89 5.31
N ILE A 49 -2.30 2.65 4.84
CA ILE A 49 -2.07 1.48 5.71
C ILE A 49 -0.68 1.51 6.36
N PRO A 50 0.44 1.60 5.62
CA PRO A 50 1.76 1.58 6.24
C PRO A 50 2.03 2.81 7.11
N VAL A 51 1.51 3.99 6.77
CA VAL A 51 1.65 5.19 7.62
C VAL A 51 0.88 5.02 8.93
N ILE A 52 -0.35 4.49 8.90
CA ILE A 52 -1.11 4.25 10.13
C ILE A 52 -0.38 3.24 11.02
N LEU A 53 0.10 2.13 10.45
CA LEU A 53 0.84 1.12 11.20
C LEU A 53 2.16 1.69 11.77
N ALA A 54 2.87 2.52 11.00
CA ALA A 54 4.11 3.13 11.46
C ALA A 54 3.87 4.13 12.59
N VAL A 55 2.92 5.05 12.42
CA VAL A 55 2.70 6.19 13.34
C VAL A 55 1.96 5.78 14.60
N PHE A 56 0.97 4.91 14.50
CA PHE A 56 0.09 4.59 15.63
C PHE A 56 0.36 3.25 16.30
N VAL A 57 1.15 2.38 15.66
CA VAL A 57 1.42 1.03 16.21
C VAL A 57 2.91 0.83 16.48
N ALA A 58 3.78 1.16 15.53
CA ALA A 58 5.22 1.00 15.70
C ALA A 58 5.85 2.12 16.54
N ALA A 59 5.50 3.38 16.28
CA ALA A 59 6.08 4.54 16.96
C ALA A 59 5.69 4.66 18.45
N PRO A 60 4.45 4.35 18.88
CA PRO A 60 4.08 4.45 20.29
C PRO A 60 4.63 3.33 21.17
N ASN A 61 5.49 2.43 20.66
CA ASN A 61 6.09 1.36 21.43
C ASN A 61 7.12 1.91 22.44
N PRO A 62 6.79 2.06 23.74
CA PRO A 62 7.70 2.64 24.74
C PRO A 62 8.73 1.61 25.24
N GLY A 63 8.82 0.43 24.62
CA GLY A 63 9.56 -0.74 25.12
C GLY A 63 11.03 -0.87 24.71
N ILE A 64 11.76 0.24 24.54
CA ILE A 64 13.21 0.24 24.81
C ILE A 64 13.42 1.15 26.03
N SER A 65 13.10 0.58 27.18
CA SER A 65 13.56 0.99 28.51
C SER A 65 13.95 -0.28 29.26
#